data_AF-A0A6J6J2Q1-F1
#
_entry.id   AF-A0A6J6J2Q1-F1
#
_cell.length_a   1.000
_cell.length_b   1.000
_cell.length_c   1.000
_cell.angle_alpha   90.00
_cell.angle_beta   90.00
_cell.angle_gamma   90.00
#
_symmetry.space_group_name_H-M   'P 1'
#
loop_
_entity.id
_entity.type
_entity.pdbx_description
1 polymer ?
#
loop_
_entity_poly.entity_id
_entity_poly.type
_entity_poly.pdbx_seq_one_letter_code
_entity_poly.pdbx_strand_id
1 'polypeptide(L)'
;MTKHWGQIISIWLIVAALAVWAVSSQSPATAPAWFGTILAGSVALVSLYHLFRAKPEGIVRKLVYVGGGSYLILAIATAYVLLAS
;
A
#
# COMPACT_ATOMS: atom_id res chain seq x y z
N MET A 1 -8.06 -20.16 -5.74
CA MET A 1 -7.20 -19.01 -6.13
C MET A 1 -5.79 -19.23 -5.56
N THR A 2 -4.75 -19.07 -6.36
CA THR A 2 -3.35 -19.30 -5.96
C THR A 2 -3.00 -18.47 -4.70
N LYS A 3 -2.53 -19.11 -3.61
CA LYS A 3 -2.24 -18.51 -2.28
C LYS A 3 -1.50 -17.15 -2.31
N HIS A 4 -0.72 -16.88 -3.35
CA HIS A 4 0.05 -15.64 -3.52
C HIS A 4 -0.79 -14.41 -3.83
N TRP A 5 -1.90 -14.56 -4.55
CA TRP A 5 -2.79 -13.42 -4.88
C TRP A 5 -3.61 -12.96 -3.69
N GLY A 6 -3.97 -13.88 -2.78
CA GLY A 6 -4.68 -13.54 -1.54
C GLY A 6 -3.89 -12.56 -0.67
N GLN A 7 -2.56 -12.73 -0.58
CA GLN A 7 -1.70 -11.83 0.19
C GLN A 7 -1.57 -10.45 -0.45
N ILE A 8 -1.49 -10.36 -1.77
CA ILE A 8 -1.42 -9.07 -2.48
C ILE A 8 -2.71 -8.28 -2.23
N ILE A 9 -3.86 -8.94 -2.41
CA ILE A 9 -5.17 -8.34 -2.22
C ILE A 9 -5.37 -7.92 -0.75
N SER A 10 -4.93 -8.72 0.22
CA SER A 10 -5.04 -8.32 1.63
C SER A 10 -4.23 -7.07 1.94
N ILE A 11 -3.03 -6.91 1.34
CA ILE A 11 -2.23 -5.70 1.52
C ILE A 11 -2.94 -4.50 0.89
N TRP A 12 -3.52 -4.64 -0.31
CA TRP A 12 -4.29 -3.57 -0.92
C TRP A 12 -5.48 -3.13 -0.06
N LEU A 13 -6.21 -4.07 0.53
CA LEU A 13 -7.31 -3.75 1.45
C LEU A 13 -6.83 -2.99 2.68
N ILE A 14 -5.70 -3.39 3.27
CA ILE A 14 -5.09 -2.70 4.41
C ILE A 14 -4.65 -1.29 4.01
N VAL A 15 -3.98 -1.13 2.85
CA VAL A 15 -3.54 0.18 2.35
C VAL A 15 -4.73 1.09 2.07
N ALA A 16 -5.80 0.58 1.47
CA ALA A 16 -7.03 1.34 1.24
C ALA A 16 -7.67 1.77 2.57
N ALA A 17 -7.76 0.88 3.56
CA ALA A 17 -8.30 1.21 4.87
C ALA A 17 -7.48 2.29 5.59
N LEU A 18 -6.14 2.18 5.53
CA LEU A 18 -5.23 3.18 6.10
C LEU A 18 -5.30 4.53 5.36
N ALA A 19 -5.47 4.51 4.05
CA ALA A 19 -5.67 5.73 3.26
C ALA A 19 -6.98 6.42 3.63
N VAL A 20 -8.08 5.69 3.75
CA VAL A 20 -9.38 6.23 4.21
C VAL A 20 -9.25 6.79 5.62
N TRP A 21 -8.60 6.05 6.54
CA TRP A 21 -8.33 6.54 7.89
C TRP A 21 -7.54 7.85 7.86
N ALA A 22 -6.44 7.91 7.09
CA ALA A 22 -5.61 9.11 6.99
C ALA A 22 -6.38 10.31 6.44
N VAL A 23 -7.20 10.13 5.40
CA VAL A 23 -8.06 11.20 4.84
C VAL A 23 -9.12 11.66 5.85
N SER A 24 -9.71 10.75 6.62
CA SER A 24 -10.78 11.07 7.58
C SER A 24 -10.29 11.70 8.88
N SER A 25 -9.06 11.39 9.30
CA SER A 25 -8.55 11.72 10.64
C SER A 25 -7.47 12.82 10.62
N GLN A 26 -6.85 13.07 9.47
CA GLN A 26 -5.75 14.03 9.33
C GLN A 26 -6.19 15.24 8.50
N SER A 27 -5.58 16.38 8.75
CA SER A 27 -5.80 17.59 7.94
C SER A 27 -5.31 17.38 6.50
N PRO A 28 -5.91 18.06 5.50
CA PRO A 28 -5.51 17.95 4.10
C PRO A 28 -4.02 18.23 3.84
N ALA A 29 -3.41 19.08 4.67
CA ALA A 29 -1.98 19.41 4.59
C ALA A 29 -1.04 18.27 5.07
N THR A 30 -1.50 17.40 5.98
CA THR A 30 -0.68 16.33 6.57
C THR A 30 -1.01 14.95 6.02
N ALA A 31 -2.20 14.75 5.45
CA ALA A 31 -2.62 13.48 4.85
C ALA A 31 -1.64 12.92 3.78
N PRO A 32 -1.06 13.73 2.87
CA PRO A 32 -0.11 13.23 1.88
C PRO A 32 1.17 12.64 2.47
N ALA A 33 1.64 13.17 3.61
CA ALA A 33 2.82 12.64 4.29
C ALA A 33 2.59 11.22 4.82
N TRP A 34 1.37 10.95 5.32
CA TRP A 34 0.97 9.62 5.78
C TRP A 34 0.90 8.59 4.64
N PHE A 35 0.54 9.02 3.43
CA PHE A 35 0.50 8.13 2.27
C PHE A 35 1.89 7.57 1.93
N GLY A 36 2.95 8.38 2.03
CA GLY A 36 4.34 7.92 1.86
C GLY A 36 4.71 6.84 2.88
N THR A 37 4.35 7.03 4.14
CA THR A 37 4.59 6.05 5.22
C THR A 37 3.82 4.75 4.99
N ILE A 38 2.56 4.82 4.57
CA ILE A 38 1.73 3.65 4.26
C ILE A 38 2.33 2.85 3.11
N LEU A 39 2.78 3.54 2.06
CA LEU A 39 3.43 2.92 0.90
C LEU A 39 4.72 2.21 1.31
N ALA A 40 5.61 2.92 2.02
CA ALA A 40 6.88 2.36 2.49
C ALA A 40 6.68 1.14 3.39
N GLY A 41 5.71 1.22 4.32
CA GLY A 41 5.36 0.09 5.20
C GLY A 41 4.86 -1.12 4.43
N SER A 42 4.02 -0.93 3.40
CA SER A 42 3.52 -2.04 2.58
C SER A 42 4.63 -2.77 1.83
N VAL A 43 5.61 -2.04 1.29
CA VAL A 43 6.77 -2.63 0.58
C VAL A 43 7.70 -3.33 1.57
N ALA A 44 7.98 -2.71 2.71
CA ALA A 44 8.81 -3.30 3.77
C ALA A 44 8.24 -4.63 4.28
N LEU A 45 6.92 -4.72 4.45
CA LEU A 45 6.24 -5.94 4.91
C LEU A 45 6.34 -7.07 3.89
N VAL A 46 6.23 -6.77 2.59
CA VAL A 46 6.43 -7.76 1.52
C VAL A 46 7.87 -8.25 1.47
N SER A 47 8.84 -7.34 1.64
CA SER A 47 10.26 -7.69 1.70
C SER A 47 10.57 -8.58 2.90
N LEU A 48 10.07 -8.21 4.09
CA LEU A 48 10.23 -8.99 5.32
C LEU A 48 9.62 -10.39 5.19
N TYR A 49 8.43 -10.47 4.59
CA TYR A 49 7.77 -11.75 4.35
C TYR A 49 8.63 -12.71 3.50
N HIS A 50 9.30 -12.20 2.47
CA HIS A 50 10.17 -13.03 1.63
C HIS A 50 11.52 -13.33 2.28
N LEU A 51 12.05 -12.42 3.11
CA LEU A 51 13.26 -12.66 3.91
C LEU A 51 13.08 -13.89 4.82
N PHE A 52 11.95 -14.00 5.51
CA PHE A 52 11.67 -15.13 6.40
C PHE A 52 11.33 -16.44 5.68
N ARG A 53 10.81 -16.37 4.45
CA ARG A 53 10.36 -17.57 3.72
C ARG A 53 11.46 -18.27 2.91
N ALA A 54 12.68 -17.71 2.86
CA ALA A 54 13.85 -18.25 2.14
C ALA A 54 13.57 -18.74 0.70
N LYS A 55 12.56 -18.15 0.04
CA LYS A 55 12.13 -18.48 -1.32
C LYS A 55 12.10 -17.17 -2.13
N PRO A 56 13.21 -16.83 -2.80
CA PRO A 56 13.34 -15.56 -3.52
C PRO A 56 12.55 -15.52 -4.84
N GLU A 57 12.06 -16.65 -5.33
CA GLU A 57 11.33 -16.73 -6.59
C GLU A 57 10.05 -15.86 -6.57
N GLY A 58 10.00 -14.90 -7.50
CA GLY A 58 8.84 -14.02 -7.68
C GLY A 58 8.71 -12.87 -6.68
N ILE A 59 9.76 -12.58 -5.87
CA ILE A 59 9.75 -11.44 -4.93
C ILE A 59 9.53 -10.11 -5.67
N VAL A 60 10.29 -9.85 -6.74
CA VAL A 60 10.22 -8.60 -7.52
C VAL A 60 8.82 -8.41 -8.09
N ARG A 61 8.25 -9.48 -8.67
CA ARG A 61 6.91 -9.42 -9.27
C ARG A 61 5.84 -9.09 -8.21
N LYS A 62 5.92 -9.67 -7.02
CA LYS A 62 5.00 -9.33 -5.92
C LYS A 62 5.24 -7.92 -5.40
N LEU A 63 6.50 -7.48 -5.32
CA LEU A 63 6.84 -6.12 -4.90
C LEU A 63 6.25 -5.09 -5.85
N VAL A 64 6.36 -5.33 -7.16
CA VAL A 64 5.79 -4.45 -8.21
C VAL A 64 4.27 -4.44 -8.15
N TYR A 65 3.60 -5.59 -7.97
CA TYR A 65 2.14 -5.61 -7.84
C TYR A 65 1.64 -4.93 -6.57
N VAL A 66 2.28 -5.19 -5.42
CA VAL A 66 1.90 -4.57 -4.16
C VAL A 66 2.19 -3.07 -4.21
N GLY A 67 3.43 -2.69 -4.51
CA GLY A 67 3.84 -1.29 -4.58
C GLY A 67 3.05 -0.50 -5.63
N GLY A 68 2.86 -1.05 -6.84
CA GLY A 68 2.11 -0.40 -7.91
C GLY A 68 0.63 -0.23 -7.57
N GLY A 69 -0.03 -1.25 -7.02
CA GLY A 69 -1.43 -1.15 -6.60
C GLY A 69 -1.63 -0.20 -5.42
N SER A 70 -0.75 -0.27 -4.41
CA SER A 70 -0.73 0.69 -3.30
C SER A 70 -0.52 2.13 -3.77
N TYR A 71 0.39 2.34 -4.73
CA TYR A 71 0.63 3.66 -5.31
C TYR A 71 -0.60 4.20 -6.03
N LEU A 72 -1.29 3.36 -6.80
CA LEU A 72 -2.53 3.75 -7.48
C LEU A 72 -3.63 4.15 -6.48
N ILE A 73 -3.82 3.36 -5.41
CA ILE A 73 -4.79 3.66 -4.35
C ILE A 73 -4.49 5.02 -3.70
N LEU A 74 -3.22 5.25 -3.35
CA LEU A 74 -2.79 6.49 -2.70
C LEU A 74 -2.81 7.69 -3.65
N ALA A 75 -2.52 7.50 -4.93
CA ALA A 75 -2.67 8.54 -5.94
C ALA A 75 -4.13 8.99 -6.08
N ILE A 76 -5.08 8.03 -6.10
CA ILE A 76 -6.52 8.34 -6.10
C ILE A 76 -6.91 9.07 -4.81
N ALA A 77 -6.45 8.61 -3.65
CA ALA A 77 -6.70 9.29 -2.37
C ALA A 77 -6.14 10.72 -2.34
N THR A 78 -4.96 10.92 -2.92
CA THR A 78 -4.33 12.25 -3.04
C THR A 78 -5.15 13.15 -3.95
N ALA A 79 -5.58 12.66 -5.11
CA ALA A 79 -6.45 13.40 -6.03
C ALA A 79 -7.78 13.77 -5.36
N TYR A 80 -8.35 12.88 -4.55
CA TYR A 80 -9.55 13.17 -3.76
C TYR A 80 -9.31 14.30 -2.75
N VAL A 81 -8.23 14.23 -1.97
CA VAL A 81 -7.89 15.30 -0.99
C VAL A 81 -7.72 16.64 -1.70
N LEU A 82 -7.06 16.67 -2.86
CA LEU A 82 -6.85 17.90 -3.65
C LEU A 82 -8.13 18.47 -4.26
N LEU A 83 -9.09 17.61 -4.62
CA LEU A 83 -10.38 18.06 -5.18
C LEU A 83 -11.37 18.49 -4.09
N ALA A 84 -11.23 17.93 -2.89
CA ALA A 84 -12.08 18.22 -1.73
C ALA A 84 -11.54 19.36 -0.85
N SER A 85 -10.30 19.81 -1.07
CA SER A 85 -9.66 20.97 -0.42
C SER A 85 -9.93 22.27 -1.15
#